data_AF-A0A954KMU9-F1
#
_entry.id   AF-A0A954KMU9-F1
#
_cell.length_a   1.000
_cell.length_b   1.000
_cell.length_c   1.000
_cell.angle_alpha   90.00
_cell.angle_beta   90.00
_cell.angle_gamma   90.00
#
_symmetry.space_group_name_H-M   'P 1'
#
loop_
_entity.id
_entity.type
_entity.pdbx_description
1 polymer ?
#
loop_
_entity_poly.entity_id
_entity_poly.type
_entity_poly.pdbx_seq_one_letter_code
_entity_poly.pdbx_strand_id
1 'polypeptide(L)' 'FAFEVEDATAAAETLKAMGMELVDDAKRRPDGAIQVFLTDPDGHVIELCTSPNSD' A
#
# COMPACT_ATOMS: atom_id res chain seq x y z
N PHE A 1 -7.41 1.82 -9.33
CA PHE A 1 -6.20 1.34 -10.04
C PHE A 1 -5.13 1.12 -8.98
N ALA A 2 -4.35 0.04 -9.08
CA ALA A 2 -3.31 -0.30 -8.12
C ALA A 2 -1.92 -0.07 -8.74
N PHE A 3 -0.98 0.41 -7.92
CA PHE A 3 0.44 0.43 -8.26
C PHE A 3 1.10 -0.75 -7.56
N GLU A 4 1.69 -1.63 -8.35
CA GLU A 4 2.50 -2.71 -7.80
C GLU A 4 3.86 -2.15 -7.36
N VAL A 5 4.28 -2.51 -6.16
CA VAL A 5 5.56 -2.15 -5.55
C VAL A 5 6.23 -3.40 -5.00
N GLU A 6 7.55 -3.37 -4.90
CA GLU A 6 8.36 -4.49 -4.41
C GLU A 6 7.96 -4.90 -2.98
N ASP A 7 7.78 -3.94 -2.07
CA ASP A 7 7.30 -4.19 -0.71
C ASP A 7 6.32 -3.10 -0.25
N ALA A 8 5.03 -3.43 -0.29
CA ALA A 8 3.96 -2.55 0.15
C ALA A 8 3.97 -2.32 1.67
N THR A 9 4.55 -3.22 2.47
CA THR A 9 4.74 -3.00 3.91
C THR A 9 5.79 -1.91 4.14
N ALA A 10 6.93 -2.02 3.47
CA ALA A 10 7.98 -1.00 3.55
C ALA A 10 7.50 0.37 3.02
N ALA A 11 6.67 0.37 1.96
CA ALA A 11 6.05 1.57 1.45
C ALA A 11 5.12 2.22 2.50
N ALA A 12 4.27 1.44 3.19
CA ALA A 12 3.41 1.94 4.25
C ALA A 12 4.20 2.58 5.40
N GLU A 13 5.28 1.93 5.87
CA GLU A 13 6.14 2.49 6.92
C GLU A 13 6.79 3.81 6.48
N THR A 14 7.26 3.88 5.23
CA THR A 14 7.84 5.12 4.67
C THR A 14 6.82 6.24 4.62
N LEU A 15 5.59 5.96 4.16
CA LEU A 15 4.50 6.94 4.09
C LEU A 15 4.11 7.44 5.49
N LYS A 16 4.00 6.53 6.47
CA LYS A 16 3.74 6.89 7.87
C LYS A 16 4.86 7.75 8.46
N ALA A 17 6.13 7.43 8.16
CA ALA A 17 7.27 8.23 8.60
C ALA A 17 7.30 9.64 7.98
N MET A 18 6.72 9.81 6.80
CA MET A 18 6.52 11.12 6.15
C MET A 18 5.31 11.90 6.71
N GLY A 19 4.57 11.32 7.67
CA GLY A 19 3.38 11.94 8.26
C GLY A 19 2.13 11.80 7.39
N MET A 20 2.12 10.89 6.41
CA MET A 20 0.93 10.61 5.61
C MET A 20 -0.03 9.69 6.37
N GLU A 21 -1.32 10.00 6.29
CA GLU A 21 -2.39 9.14 6.80
C GLU A 21 -2.74 8.07 5.75
N LEU A 22 -2.79 6.82 6.20
CA LEU A 22 -3.27 5.70 5.38
C LEU A 22 -4.76 5.51 5.62
N VAL A 23 -5.50 5.25 4.55
CA VAL A 23 -6.92 4.86 4.62
C VAL A 23 -7.06 3.46 5.23
N ASP A 24 -6.17 2.55 4.85
CA ASP A 24 -6.00 1.23 5.46
C ASP A 24 -4.51 0.86 5.41
N ASP A 25 -3.98 0.38 6.54
CA ASP A 25 -2.55 0.05 6.68
C ASP A 25 -2.20 -1.23 5.91
N ALA A 26 -0.90 -1.54 5.81
CA ALA A 26 -0.42 -2.74 5.11
C ALA A 26 -1.08 -4.01 5.65
N LYS A 27 -1.87 -4.67 4.80
CA LYS A 27 -2.63 -5.86 5.15
C LYS A 27 -2.35 -7.00 4.19
N ARG A 28 -1.97 -8.14 4.76
CA ARG A 28 -1.87 -9.40 4.03
C ARG A 28 -3.26 -9.98 3.77
N ARG A 29 -3.53 -10.27 2.50
CA ARG A 29 -4.76 -10.90 2.01
C ARG A 29 -4.67 -12.44 2.07
N PRO A 30 -5.80 -13.16 2.00
CA PRO A 30 -5.82 -14.62 1.98
C PRO A 30 -5.05 -15.26 0.80
N ASP A 31 -4.92 -14.54 -0.32
CA ASP A 31 -4.16 -14.98 -1.49
C ASP A 31 -2.65 -14.67 -1.39
N GLY A 32 -2.21 -14.11 -0.26
CA GLY A 32 -0.80 -13.82 0.01
C GLY A 32 -0.32 -12.46 -0.47
N ALA A 33 -1.13 -11.72 -1.24
CA ALA A 33 -0.80 -10.34 -1.59
C ALA A 33 -0.81 -9.42 -0.36
N ILE A 34 -0.06 -8.32 -0.43
CA ILE A 34 -0.13 -7.22 0.53
C ILE A 34 -0.79 -6.04 -0.17
N GLN A 35 -1.68 -5.33 0.51
CA GLN A 35 -2.30 -4.09 0.02
C GLN A 35 -2.22 -2.99 1.07
N VAL A 36 -2.13 -1.75 0.61
CA VAL A 36 -2.17 -0.51 1.41
C VAL A 36 -3.06 0.47 0.65
N PHE A 37 -3.87 1.25 1.38
CA PHE A 37 -4.69 2.29 0.78
C PHE A 37 -4.34 3.67 1.34
N LEU A 38 -4.24 4.66 0.46
CA LEU A 38 -4.03 6.06 0.79
C LEU A 38 -4.84 6.94 -0.17
N THR A 39 -4.93 8.24 0.13
CA THR A 39 -5.51 9.23 -0.79
C THR A 39 -4.46 10.18 -1.33
N ASP A 40 -4.60 10.58 -2.59
CA ASP A 40 -3.90 11.76 -3.13
C ASP A 40 -4.54 13.06 -2.61
N PRO A 41 -3.95 14.24 -2.88
CA PRO A 41 -4.50 15.53 -2.46
C PRO A 41 -5.90 15.85 -3.01
N ASP A 42 -6.29 15.24 -4.13
CA ASP A 42 -7.63 15.41 -4.72
C ASP A 42 -8.66 14.44 -4.13
N GLY A 43 -8.23 13.55 -3.22
CA GLY A 43 -9.07 12.56 -2.54
C GLY A 43 -9.25 11.25 -3.30
N HIS A 44 -8.48 11.00 -4.37
CA HIS A 44 -8.54 9.72 -5.07
C HIS A 44 -7.87 8.63 -4.24
N VAL A 45 -8.56 7.50 -4.10
CA VAL A 45 -8.00 6.33 -3.43
C VAL A 45 -6.96 5.67 -4.33
N ILE A 46 -5.75 5.58 -3.81
CA ILE A 46 -4.62 4.87 -4.39
C ILE A 46 -4.42 3.57 -3.62
N GLU A 47 -4.22 2.49 -4.35
CA GLU A 47 -3.80 1.20 -3.80
C GLU A 47 -2.34 0.97 -4.14
N LEU A 48 -1.53 0.65 -3.13
CA LEU A 48 -0.21 0.04 -3.32
C LEU A 48 -0.32 -1.45 -2.99
N CYS A 49 0.23 -2.30 -3.84
CA CYS A 49 0.20 -3.73 -3.60
C CYS A 49 1.52 -4.44 -3.91
N THR A 50 1.75 -5.56 -3.24
CA THR A 50 2.83 -6.51 -3.56
C THR A 50 2.19 -7.86 -3.84
N SER A 51 2.43 -8.40 -5.02
CA SER A 51 1.93 -9.72 -5.39
C SER A 51 2.65 -10.81 -4.58
N PRO A 52 1.99 -11.94 -4.29
CA PRO A 52 2.60 -13.05 -3.56
C PRO A 52 3.81 -13.70 -4.26
N ASN A 53 4.01 -13.40 -5.56
CA ASN A 53 5.06 -13.98 -6.41
C ASN A 53 6.11 -12.94 -6.84
N SER A 54 6.10 -11.75 -6.25
CA SER A 54 7.12 -10.74 -6.50
C SER A 54 8.32 -11.08 -5.63
N ASP A 55 9.31 -11.77 -6.22
CA ASP A 55 10.65 -11.97 -5.64
C ASP A 55 11.49 -10.70 -5.74
#